data_AF-A0A5K8A5J1-F1
#
_entry.id   AF-A0A5K8A5J1-F1
#
_cell.length_a   1.000
_cell.length_b   1.000
_cell.length_c   1.000
_cell.angle_alpha   90.00
_cell.angle_beta   90.00
_cell.angle_gamma   90.00
#
_symmetry.space_group_name_H-M   'P 1'
#
loop_
_entity.id
_entity.type
_entity.pdbx_description
1 polymer ?
#
loop_
_entity_poly.entity_id
_entity_poly.type
_entity_poly.pdbx_seq_one_letter_code
_entity_poly.pdbx_strand_id
1 'polypeptide(L)'
;MLRKVRKFRDAFPHLTEIVKFYLKFRRIIRDGERLQQNRDQLGALVFQRRLERLKKRLADLVLWSNPGPVLEEIIKKVKRQQPRILTFVEHPNVPFHNNYAEYLIRIGVLKRKISGGSVSAEGAESYAILLSIYVTCKLRGISFPKYLKASLGTGSVE
;
A
#
# COMPACT_ATOMS: atom_id res chain seq x y z
N MET A 1 -8.57 -6.53 -17.77
CA MET A 1 -7.93 -7.36 -16.71
C MET A 1 -8.35 -8.84 -16.71
N LEU A 2 -9.65 -9.18 -16.79
CA LEU A 2 -10.11 -10.59 -16.67
C LEU A 2 -9.61 -11.53 -17.80
N ARG A 3 -9.39 -11.00 -19.01
CA ARG A 3 -8.82 -11.75 -20.15
C ARG A 3 -7.35 -12.16 -19.93
N LYS A 4 -6.57 -11.37 -19.18
CA LYS A 4 -5.17 -11.70 -18.83
C LYS A 4 -5.09 -12.78 -17.75
N VAL A 5 -6.01 -12.77 -16.79
CA VAL A 5 -6.09 -13.80 -15.73
C VAL A 5 -6.49 -15.16 -16.31
N ARG A 6 -7.43 -15.19 -17.27
CA ARG A 6 -7.82 -16.43 -17.96
C ARG A 6 -6.67 -17.01 -18.79
N LYS A 7 -6.00 -16.18 -19.62
CA LYS A 7 -4.79 -16.58 -20.36
C LYS A 7 -3.64 -17.05 -19.46
N PHE A 8 -3.45 -16.42 -18.29
CA PHE A 8 -2.40 -16.81 -17.34
C PHE A 8 -2.70 -18.15 -16.66
N ARG A 9 -3.96 -18.39 -16.29
CA ARG A 9 -4.41 -19.69 -15.77
C ARG A 9 -4.22 -20.81 -16.80
N ASP A 10 -4.56 -20.54 -18.06
CA ASP A 10 -4.47 -21.52 -19.13
C ASP A 10 -2.99 -21.77 -19.54
N ALA A 11 -2.11 -20.76 -19.41
CA ALA A 11 -0.68 -20.89 -19.67
C ALA A 11 0.13 -21.53 -18.53
N PHE A 12 -0.36 -21.50 -17.28
CA PHE A 12 0.33 -22.06 -16.12
C PHE A 12 -0.63 -22.87 -15.23
N PRO A 13 -1.04 -24.09 -15.67
CA PRO A 13 -2.03 -24.92 -14.97
C PRO A 13 -1.61 -25.29 -13.54
N HIS A 14 -0.30 -25.43 -13.31
CA HIS A 14 0.31 -25.69 -12.00
C HIS A 14 0.15 -24.53 -11.01
N LEU A 15 -0.21 -23.32 -11.46
CA LEU A 15 -0.47 -22.15 -10.60
C LEU A 15 -1.97 -21.98 -10.26
N THR A 16 -2.81 -22.98 -10.55
CA THR A 16 -4.27 -22.89 -10.34
C THR A 16 -4.64 -22.57 -8.89
N GLU A 17 -3.95 -23.16 -7.91
CA GLU A 17 -4.16 -22.85 -6.48
C GLU A 17 -3.80 -21.39 -6.14
N ILE A 18 -2.74 -20.84 -6.73
CA ILE A 18 -2.31 -19.45 -6.53
C ILE A 18 -3.34 -18.50 -7.11
N VAL A 19 -3.85 -18.79 -8.31
CA VAL A 19 -4.92 -17.99 -8.93
C VAL A 19 -6.19 -18.04 -8.06
N LYS A 20 -6.58 -19.22 -7.57
CA LYS A 20 -7.74 -19.36 -6.66
C LYS A 20 -7.55 -18.56 -5.37
N PHE A 21 -6.38 -18.66 -4.74
CA PHE A 21 -6.03 -17.90 -3.55
C PHE A 21 -6.12 -16.38 -3.82
N TYR A 22 -5.48 -15.91 -4.88
CA TYR A 22 -5.49 -14.50 -5.27
C TYR A 22 -6.91 -13.98 -5.52
N LEU A 23 -7.76 -14.74 -6.21
CA LEU A 23 -9.15 -14.35 -6.46
C LEU A 23 -9.96 -14.24 -5.17
N LYS A 24 -9.80 -15.18 -4.23
CA LYS A 24 -10.44 -15.12 -2.90
C LYS A 24 -9.92 -13.92 -2.10
N PHE A 25 -8.61 -13.72 -2.06
CA PHE A 25 -7.98 -12.60 -1.37
C PHE A 25 -8.48 -11.26 -1.92
N ARG A 26 -8.42 -11.07 -3.25
CA ARG A 26 -8.90 -9.86 -3.92
C ARG A 26 -10.39 -9.59 -3.65
N ARG A 27 -11.21 -10.63 -3.55
CA ARG A 27 -12.63 -10.48 -3.22
C ARG A 27 -12.82 -9.94 -1.81
N ILE A 28 -12.04 -10.40 -0.82
CA ILE A 28 -12.07 -9.86 0.55
C ILE A 28 -11.71 -8.37 0.56
N ILE A 29 -10.64 -7.98 -0.13
CA ILE A 29 -10.21 -6.58 -0.21
C ILE A 29 -11.30 -5.70 -0.83
N ARG A 30 -11.87 -6.11 -1.97
CA ARG A 30 -12.97 -5.36 -2.62
C ARG A 30 -14.22 -5.27 -1.77
N ASP A 31 -14.56 -6.35 -1.05
CA ASP A 31 -15.69 -6.31 -0.13
C ASP A 31 -15.41 -5.35 1.04
N GLY A 32 -14.16 -5.25 1.50
CA GLY A 32 -13.71 -4.25 2.47
C GLY A 32 -13.80 -2.81 1.93
N GLU A 33 -13.37 -2.58 0.69
CA GLU A 33 -13.50 -1.29 0.00
C GLU A 33 -14.97 -0.85 -0.08
N ARG A 34 -15.87 -1.75 -0.49
CA ARG A 34 -17.31 -1.47 -0.50
C ARG A 34 -17.85 -1.20 0.91
N LEU A 35 -17.36 -1.90 1.93
CA LEU A 35 -17.79 -1.68 3.32
C LEU A 35 -17.36 -0.31 3.82
N GLN A 36 -16.14 0.12 3.49
CA GLN A 36 -15.61 1.44 3.82
C GLN A 36 -16.43 2.55 3.12
N GLN A 37 -16.68 2.41 1.81
CA GLN A 37 -17.42 3.41 1.01
C GLN A 37 -18.87 3.60 1.47
N ASN A 38 -19.50 2.54 1.98
CA ASN A 38 -20.89 2.59 2.46
C ASN A 38 -20.97 2.78 3.98
N ARG A 39 -19.88 3.15 4.65
CA ARG A 39 -19.82 3.23 6.12
C ARG A 39 -20.89 4.15 6.69
N ASP A 40 -21.10 5.32 6.09
CA ASP A 40 -22.03 6.33 6.59
C ASP A 40 -23.51 5.93 6.40
N GLN A 41 -23.78 4.95 5.54
CA GLN A 41 -25.12 4.39 5.32
C GLN A 41 -25.44 3.23 6.28
N LEU A 42 -24.49 2.80 7.11
CA LEU A 42 -24.61 1.64 7.97
C LEU A 42 -24.61 2.05 9.45
N GLY A 43 -25.51 1.45 10.23
CA GLY A 43 -25.43 1.53 11.69
C GLY A 43 -24.13 0.89 12.22
N ALA A 44 -23.58 1.44 13.31
CA ALA A 44 -22.29 1.04 13.87
C ALA A 44 -22.19 -0.48 14.14
N LEU A 45 -23.23 -1.09 14.70
CA LEU A 45 -23.29 -2.53 14.96
C LEU A 45 -23.22 -3.37 13.68
N VAL A 46 -23.92 -2.95 12.63
CA VAL A 46 -23.93 -3.64 11.33
C VAL A 46 -22.57 -3.54 10.67
N PHE A 47 -21.93 -2.37 10.74
CA PHE A 47 -20.58 -2.15 10.24
C PHE A 47 -19.57 -3.08 10.93
N GLN A 48 -19.55 -3.10 12.26
CA GLN A 48 -18.65 -3.95 13.04
C GLN A 48 -18.84 -5.43 12.73
N ARG A 49 -20.08 -5.91 12.69
CA ARG A 49 -20.38 -7.30 12.33
C ARG A 49 -19.86 -7.68 10.93
N ARG A 50 -20.00 -6.78 9.95
CA ARG A 50 -19.52 -7.00 8.58
C ARG A 50 -18.00 -7.00 8.51
N LEU A 51 -17.34 -6.11 9.26
CA LEU A 51 -15.88 -6.05 9.36
C LEU A 51 -15.32 -7.33 9.99
N GLU A 52 -15.88 -7.79 11.10
CA GLU A 52 -15.45 -9.04 11.74
C GLU A 52 -15.64 -10.25 10.83
N ARG A 53 -16.71 -10.28 10.02
CA ARG A 53 -16.88 -11.31 8.99
C ARG A 53 -15.78 -11.26 7.93
N LEU A 54 -15.29 -10.09 7.55
CA LEU A 54 -14.16 -9.96 6.61
C LEU A 54 -12.85 -10.42 7.25
N LYS A 55 -12.60 -10.04 8.51
CA LYS A 55 -11.42 -10.49 9.28
C LYS A 55 -11.40 -12.01 9.40
N LYS A 56 -12.53 -12.63 9.72
CA LYS A 56 -12.68 -14.10 9.75
C LYS A 56 -12.38 -14.74 8.39
N ARG A 57 -13.00 -14.25 7.31
CA ARG A 57 -12.72 -14.75 5.94
C ARG A 57 -11.25 -14.66 5.56
N LEU A 58 -10.55 -13.61 5.99
CA LEU A 58 -9.11 -13.45 5.77
C LEU A 58 -8.30 -14.45 6.59
N ALA A 59 -8.68 -14.67 7.85
CA ALA A 59 -8.08 -15.68 8.72
C ALA A 59 -8.23 -17.09 8.14
N ASP A 60 -9.44 -17.44 7.70
CA ASP A 60 -9.70 -18.74 7.08
C ASP A 60 -8.89 -18.92 5.78
N LEU A 61 -8.73 -17.85 5.00
CA LEU A 61 -8.00 -17.90 3.72
C LEU A 61 -6.51 -18.22 3.91
N VAL A 62 -5.87 -17.71 4.97
CA VAL A 62 -4.45 -17.99 5.25
C VAL A 62 -4.22 -19.35 5.90
N LEU A 63 -5.28 -20.05 6.32
CA LEU A 63 -5.24 -21.43 6.80
C LEU A 63 -5.47 -22.44 5.67
N TRP A 64 -5.05 -22.08 4.45
CA TRP A 64 -5.19 -22.94 3.26
C TRP A 64 -4.52 -24.30 3.47
N SER A 65 -5.26 -25.38 3.22
CA SER A 65 -4.76 -26.75 3.40
C SER A 65 -3.86 -27.18 2.23
N ASN A 66 -2.72 -27.79 2.56
CA ASN A 66 -1.75 -28.38 1.62
C ASN A 66 -1.38 -27.47 0.42
N PRO A 67 -0.87 -26.24 0.66
CA PRO A 67 -0.42 -25.39 -0.42
C PRO A 67 0.86 -25.95 -1.06
N GLY A 68 0.99 -25.80 -2.39
CA GLY A 68 2.30 -25.97 -3.03
C GLY A 68 3.32 -24.93 -2.52
N PRO A 69 4.63 -25.16 -2.74
CA PRO A 69 5.71 -24.38 -2.11
C PRO A 69 5.62 -22.88 -2.42
N VAL A 70 5.23 -22.52 -3.65
CA VAL A 70 5.06 -21.11 -4.05
C VAL A 70 3.88 -20.46 -3.34
N LEU A 71 2.75 -21.18 -3.22
CA LEU A 71 1.57 -20.67 -2.52
C LEU A 71 1.84 -20.53 -1.02
N GLU A 72 2.59 -21.45 -0.43
CA GLU A 72 2.97 -21.40 0.99
C GLU A 72 3.72 -20.10 1.31
N GLU A 73 4.69 -19.71 0.48
CA GLU A 73 5.44 -18.45 0.65
C GLU A 73 4.57 -17.21 0.48
N ILE A 74 3.59 -17.25 -0.43
CA ILE A 74 2.60 -16.18 -0.58
C ILE A 74 1.74 -16.09 0.69
N ILE A 75 1.24 -17.21 1.20
CA ILE A 75 0.43 -17.26 2.42
C ILE A 75 1.22 -16.73 3.61
N LYS A 76 2.50 -17.11 3.78
CA LYS A 76 3.37 -16.58 4.85
C LYS A 76 3.44 -15.04 4.82
N LYS A 77 3.60 -14.45 3.63
CA LYS A 77 3.61 -12.99 3.46
C LYS A 77 2.27 -12.35 3.82
N VAL A 78 1.16 -12.93 3.35
CA VAL A 78 -0.19 -12.44 3.66
C VAL A 78 -0.49 -12.56 5.16
N LYS A 79 -0.14 -13.68 5.79
CA LYS A 79 -0.32 -13.91 7.24
C LYS A 79 0.45 -12.89 8.07
N ARG A 80 1.69 -12.56 7.68
CA ARG A 80 2.48 -11.51 8.34
C ARG A 80 1.80 -10.14 8.31
N GLN A 81 1.10 -9.83 7.22
CA GLN A 81 0.41 -8.56 7.04
C GLN A 81 -1.05 -8.59 7.54
N GLN A 82 -1.61 -9.78 7.80
CA GLN A 82 -3.02 -10.00 8.13
C GLN A 82 -3.60 -9.03 9.17
N PRO A 83 -2.91 -8.71 10.30
CA PRO A 83 -3.45 -7.78 11.29
C PRO A 83 -3.71 -6.37 10.74
N ARG A 84 -3.06 -6.00 9.62
CA ARG A 84 -3.08 -4.64 9.05
C ARG A 84 -3.80 -4.56 7.70
N ILE A 85 -4.08 -5.70 7.05
CA ILE A 85 -4.64 -5.73 5.68
C ILE A 85 -5.99 -5.03 5.57
N LEU A 86 -6.83 -5.13 6.61
CA LEU A 86 -8.18 -4.53 6.62
C LEU A 86 -8.26 -3.21 7.39
N THR A 87 -7.14 -2.66 7.87
CA THR A 87 -7.11 -1.41 8.63
C THR A 87 -7.72 -0.24 7.85
N PHE A 88 -7.59 -0.22 6.52
CA PHE A 88 -8.23 0.81 5.69
C PHE A 88 -9.76 0.84 5.87
N VAL A 89 -10.41 -0.29 6.16
CA VAL A 89 -11.87 -0.32 6.38
C VAL A 89 -12.25 0.46 7.63
N GLU A 90 -11.41 0.41 8.66
CA GLU A 90 -11.62 1.10 9.94
C GLU A 90 -11.36 2.62 9.84
N HIS A 91 -10.57 3.06 8.87
CA HIS A 91 -10.22 4.48 8.66
C HIS A 91 -10.76 4.99 7.31
N PRO A 92 -11.83 5.81 7.29
CA PRO A 92 -12.52 6.20 6.05
C PRO A 92 -11.63 6.97 5.06
N ASN A 93 -10.61 7.69 5.56
CA ASN A 93 -9.71 8.50 4.73
C ASN A 93 -8.48 7.74 4.23
N VAL A 94 -8.36 6.45 4.55
CA VAL A 94 -7.21 5.63 4.15
C VAL A 94 -7.59 4.78 2.95
N PRO A 95 -6.97 4.96 1.77
CA PRO A 95 -7.27 4.11 0.61
C PRO A 95 -6.81 2.67 0.84
N PHE A 96 -7.48 1.71 0.21
CA PHE A 96 -7.09 0.29 0.26
C PHE A 96 -5.78 -0.02 -0.50
N HIS A 97 -5.28 0.92 -1.31
CA HIS A 97 -4.10 0.78 -2.15
C HIS A 97 -2.96 1.71 -1.70
N ASN A 98 -1.73 1.32 -2.01
CA ASN A 98 -0.53 2.06 -1.62
C ASN A 98 -0.02 3.06 -2.69
N ASN A 99 -0.82 3.34 -3.72
CA ASN A 99 -0.42 4.17 -4.88
C ASN A 99 0.26 5.48 -4.47
N TYR A 100 -0.23 6.12 -3.42
CA TYR A 100 0.33 7.38 -2.93
C TYR A 100 1.75 7.20 -2.39
N ALA A 101 2.02 6.21 -1.53
CA ALA A 101 3.36 5.97 -1.02
C ALA A 101 4.31 5.47 -2.12
N GLU A 102 3.82 4.63 -3.04
CA GLU A 102 4.59 4.20 -4.22
C GLU A 102 4.99 5.38 -5.09
N TYR A 103 4.08 6.32 -5.32
CA TYR A 103 4.37 7.56 -6.04
C TYR A 103 5.45 8.38 -5.33
N LEU A 104 5.39 8.53 -4.00
CA LEU A 104 6.40 9.27 -3.23
C LEU A 104 7.80 8.65 -3.36
N ILE A 105 7.90 7.32 -3.26
CA ILE A 105 9.17 6.60 -3.45
C ILE A 105 9.66 6.75 -4.90
N ARG A 106 8.75 6.71 -5.87
CA ARG A 106 9.06 6.80 -7.31
C ARG A 106 9.75 8.10 -7.68
N ILE A 107 9.50 9.22 -6.99
CA ILE A 107 10.17 10.50 -7.23
C ILE A 107 11.70 10.33 -7.15
N GLY A 108 12.19 9.74 -6.05
CA GLY A 108 13.63 9.50 -5.85
C GLY A 108 14.20 8.46 -6.82
N VAL A 109 13.43 7.40 -7.13
CA VAL A 109 13.83 6.37 -8.10
C VAL A 109 14.00 6.97 -9.51
N LEU A 110 13.05 7.80 -9.96
CA LEU A 110 13.11 8.47 -11.25
C LEU A 110 14.29 9.44 -11.32
N LYS A 111 14.51 10.24 -10.27
CA LYS A 111 15.70 11.12 -10.21
C LYS A 111 16.98 10.31 -10.39
N ARG A 112 17.17 9.24 -9.62
CA ARG A 112 18.38 8.40 -9.74
C ARG A 112 18.53 7.80 -11.13
N LYS A 113 17.44 7.34 -11.73
CA LYS A 113 17.45 6.77 -13.09
C LYS A 113 17.87 7.81 -14.14
N ILE A 114 17.41 9.05 -14.02
CA ILE A 114 17.72 10.12 -14.97
C ILE A 114 19.12 10.70 -14.74
N SER A 115 19.53 10.91 -13.49
CA SER A 115 20.79 11.57 -13.15
C SER A 115 21.98 10.63 -12.95
N GLY A 116 21.79 9.31 -13.11
CA GLY A 116 22.81 8.32 -12.74
C GLY A 116 23.02 8.16 -11.22
N GLY A 117 22.15 8.74 -10.38
CA GLY A 117 22.27 8.69 -8.92
C GLY A 117 23.03 9.87 -8.32
N SER A 118 23.61 9.66 -7.14
CA SER A 118 24.55 10.58 -6.48
C SER A 118 25.93 9.92 -6.51
N VAL A 119 26.98 10.70 -6.74
CA VAL A 119 28.36 10.19 -6.89
C VAL A 119 28.99 9.84 -5.54
N SER A 120 28.60 10.51 -4.47
CA SER A 120 29.06 10.24 -3.10
C SER A 120 27.91 9.85 -2.17
N ALA A 121 28.25 9.18 -1.06
CA ALA A 121 27.31 8.84 0.00
C ALA A 121 26.67 10.10 0.61
N GLU A 122 27.48 11.13 0.88
CA GLU A 122 27.02 12.43 1.38
C GLU A 122 26.01 13.11 0.44
N GLY A 123 26.25 13.06 -0.88
CA GLY A 123 25.31 13.58 -1.87
C GLY A 123 24.03 12.74 -1.99
N ALA A 124 24.10 11.44 -1.68
CA ALA A 124 22.90 10.59 -1.61
C ALA A 124 22.06 10.91 -0.37
N GLU A 125 22.71 11.10 0.78
CA GLU A 125 22.09 11.48 2.04
C GLU A 125 21.44 12.87 1.96
N SER A 126 22.17 13.87 1.48
CA SER A 126 21.66 15.23 1.27
C SER A 126 20.40 15.24 0.40
N TYR A 127 20.41 14.47 -0.69
CA TYR A 127 19.24 14.34 -1.55
C TYR A 127 18.07 13.63 -0.85
N ALA A 128 18.33 12.60 -0.05
CA ALA A 128 17.30 11.89 0.71
C ALA A 128 16.64 12.82 1.74
N ILE A 129 17.42 13.65 2.43
CA ILE A 129 16.92 14.66 3.37
C ILE A 129 16.04 15.69 2.63
N LEU A 130 16.53 16.28 1.54
CA LEU A 130 15.77 17.26 0.75
C LEU A 130 14.48 16.66 0.19
N LEU A 131 14.52 15.42 -0.30
CA LEU A 131 13.33 14.71 -0.78
C LEU A 131 12.32 14.50 0.34
N SER A 132 12.77 14.12 1.55
CA SER A 132 11.91 13.98 2.72
C SER A 132 11.19 15.29 3.09
N ILE A 133 11.94 16.40 3.11
CA ILE A 133 11.38 17.74 3.38
C ILE A 133 10.38 18.13 2.28
N TYR A 134 10.74 17.94 1.02
CA TYR A 134 9.87 18.23 -0.12
C TYR A 134 8.56 17.46 -0.06
N VAL A 135 8.62 16.15 0.19
CA VAL A 135 7.44 15.27 0.30
C VAL A 135 6.54 15.73 1.46
N THR A 136 7.14 16.10 2.59
CA THR A 136 6.41 16.61 3.76
C THR A 136 5.71 17.94 3.44
N CYS A 137 6.40 18.87 2.77
CA CYS A 137 5.80 20.13 2.32
C CYS A 137 4.60 19.88 1.40
N LYS A 138 4.76 18.98 0.42
CA LYS A 138 3.69 18.60 -0.51
C LYS A 138 2.48 18.03 0.23
N LEU A 139 2.72 17.13 1.20
CA LEU A 139 1.69 16.52 2.04
C LEU A 139 0.90 17.54 2.85
N ARG A 140 1.56 18.60 3.32
CA ARG A 140 0.97 19.66 4.16
C ARG A 140 0.43 20.84 3.36
N GLY A 141 0.52 20.81 2.02
CA GLY A 141 0.13 21.95 1.18
C GLY A 141 1.03 23.18 1.35
N ILE A 142 2.26 23.01 1.83
CA ILE A 142 3.23 24.08 2.05
C ILE A 142 4.14 24.20 0.83
N SER A 143 4.43 25.42 0.40
CA SER A 143 5.41 25.66 -0.66
C SER A 143 6.82 25.31 -0.19
N PHE A 144 7.46 24.33 -0.84
CA PHE A 144 8.81 23.87 -0.49
C PHE A 144 9.86 24.99 -0.53
N PRO A 145 9.95 25.84 -1.58
CA PRO A 145 10.89 26.96 -1.58
C PRO A 145 10.63 27.97 -0.44
N LYS A 146 9.36 28.28 -0.14
CA LYS A 146 9.04 29.18 0.99
C LYS A 146 9.45 28.55 2.33
N TYR A 147 9.22 27.25 2.49
CA TYR A 147 9.61 26.51 3.69
C TYR A 147 11.13 26.53 3.89
N LEU A 148 11.91 26.26 2.83
CA LEU A 148 13.37 26.34 2.91
C LEU A 148 13.84 27.75 3.24
N LYS A 149 13.29 28.77 2.58
CA LYS A 149 13.65 30.17 2.87
C LYS A 149 13.36 30.55 4.32
N ALA A 150 12.22 30.14 4.87
CA ALA A 150 11.88 30.41 6.26
C ALA A 150 12.79 29.64 7.24
N SER A 151 13.11 28.38 6.94
CA SER A 151 13.92 27.52 7.83
C SER A 151 15.40 27.88 7.83
N LEU A 152 15.91 28.40 6.72
CA LEU A 152 17.31 28.85 6.56
C LEU A 152 17.47 30.34 6.86
N GLY A 153 16.38 31.10 6.81
CA GLY A 153 16.36 32.57 6.92
C GLY A 153 16.36 33.12 8.34
N THR A 154 16.46 32.27 9.37
CA THR A 154 16.65 32.71 10.76
C THR A 154 18.14 32.68 11.11
N GLY A 155 18.84 33.72 10.67
CA GLY A 155 20.23 34.03 10.98
C GLY A 155 20.47 35.53 10.90
N SER A 156 19.53 36.33 11.39
CA SER A 156 19.66 37.78 11.61
C SER A 156 18.65 38.15 12.70
N VAL A 157 18.97 37.79 13.95
CA VAL A 157 18.47 38.51 15.10
C VAL A 157 19.67 39.28 15.63
N GLU A 158 19.48 40.59 15.69
CA GLU A 158 20.41 41.62 16.18
C GLU A 158 21.05 41.28 17.53
#